data_AF-A0A124FSY0-F1
#
_entry.id   AF-A0A124FSY0-F1
#
_cell.length_a   1.000
_cell.length_b   1.000
_cell.length_c   1.000
_cell.angle_alpha   90.00
_cell.angle_beta   90.00
_cell.angle_gamma   90.00
#
_symmetry.space_group_name_H-M   'P 1'
#
loop_
_entity.id
_entity.type
_entity.pdbx_description
1 polymer ?
#
loop_
_entity_poly.entity_id
_entity_poly.type
_entity_poly.pdbx_seq_one_letter_code
_entity_poly.pdbx_strand_id
1 'polypeptide(L)'
;MVWYDLNANGILDPGEPGIPGISVRLIGERTMMDYTITGPDGSYRFGDVAPGRYAGTEFVLPDGFSCTISGLDNHAAPLDGNVAYAEVVDGRRILNAGLTGSPFPLTPAAAYGWVLGTTWSDGNQDGIWDETDGLTDVEVTLLDAGGNVAASARTGYHDSYFSMYLFGPLPPGEYSLAFTPPDDYIFTSIGGDSHADPSTGTTAPFTVGGGDMVVRDAGLILSLAPTPTVTPPEEPTPTMTPPEEPTLTVTPGPENGTAGDGENTRDAPAATPDGDLPSAGWSNLVLSIFR
;
A
#
# COMPACT_ATOMS: atom_id res chain seq x y z
N MET A 1 16.25 23.07 -7.70
CA MET A 1 15.26 22.30 -8.48
C MET A 1 15.62 20.83 -8.44
N VAL A 2 14.71 19.96 -8.88
CA VAL A 2 14.99 18.55 -9.16
C VAL A 2 14.72 18.30 -10.65
N TRP A 3 15.65 17.66 -11.36
CA TRP A 3 15.51 17.37 -12.80
C TRP A 3 15.91 15.93 -13.11
N TYR A 4 15.46 15.46 -14.27
CA TYR A 4 15.83 14.16 -14.78
C TYR A 4 17.08 14.29 -15.65
N ASP A 5 18.20 13.84 -15.11
CA ASP A 5 19.48 13.75 -15.80
C ASP A 5 19.38 12.63 -16.84
N LEU A 6 19.14 13.02 -18.10
CA LEU A 6 18.90 12.09 -19.21
C LEU A 6 20.16 11.34 -19.63
N ASN A 7 21.34 11.80 -19.20
CA ASN A 7 22.62 11.26 -19.66
C ASN A 7 23.59 10.84 -18.53
N ALA A 8 23.15 10.92 -17.27
CA ALA A 8 23.84 10.58 -16.04
C ALA A 8 25.18 11.32 -15.82
N ASN A 9 25.23 12.63 -16.12
CA ASN A 9 26.46 13.44 -16.04
C ASN A 9 26.53 14.43 -14.85
N GLY A 10 25.43 14.68 -14.14
CA GLY A 10 25.35 15.60 -12.99
C GLY A 10 25.39 17.10 -13.32
N ILE A 11 25.22 17.45 -14.59
CA ILE A 11 25.03 18.80 -15.14
C ILE A 11 23.54 18.94 -15.47
N LEU A 12 23.00 20.17 -15.50
CA LEU A 12 21.65 20.43 -16.01
C LEU A 12 21.72 20.77 -17.50
N ASP A 13 21.57 19.76 -18.36
CA ASP A 13 21.74 19.93 -19.80
C ASP A 13 20.51 20.56 -20.50
N PRO A 14 20.70 21.36 -21.58
CA PRO A 14 19.60 21.98 -22.32
C PRO A 14 18.69 20.94 -22.99
N GLY A 15 17.52 20.71 -22.40
CA GLY A 15 16.57 19.68 -22.86
C GLY A 15 16.38 18.52 -21.89
N GLU A 16 16.81 18.66 -20.64
CA GLU A 16 16.45 17.80 -19.50
C GLU A 16 15.21 18.36 -18.76
N PRO A 17 14.22 17.51 -18.40
CA PRO A 17 12.98 17.97 -17.78
C PRO A 17 13.10 18.08 -16.25
N GLY A 18 12.42 19.07 -15.66
CA GLY A 18 12.18 19.10 -14.22
C GLY A 18 11.27 17.96 -13.76
N ILE A 19 11.48 17.46 -12.54
CA ILE A 19 10.69 16.37 -11.95
C ILE A 19 9.68 16.92 -10.93
N PRO A 20 8.37 16.81 -11.17
CA PRO A 20 7.33 17.20 -10.21
C PRO A 20 7.16 16.20 -9.07
N GLY A 21 6.46 16.61 -8.03
CA GLY A 21 6.02 15.73 -6.95
C GLY A 21 7.13 15.30 -5.97
N ILE A 22 8.39 15.65 -6.15
CA ILE A 22 9.47 15.25 -5.24
C ILE A 22 9.33 15.98 -3.90
N SER A 23 9.21 15.23 -2.81
CA SER A 23 9.24 15.76 -1.44
C SER A 23 10.66 16.20 -1.08
N VAL A 24 10.83 17.50 -0.80
CA VAL A 24 12.09 18.13 -0.42
C VAL A 24 11.97 18.65 1.01
N ARG A 25 12.77 18.08 1.92
CA ARG A 25 12.71 18.36 3.36
C ARG A 25 13.90 19.23 3.77
N LEU A 26 13.64 20.34 4.46
CA LEU A 26 14.68 21.25 4.95
C LEU A 26 15.22 20.75 6.29
N ILE A 27 16.50 20.45 6.36
CA ILE A 27 17.13 19.83 7.53
C ILE A 27 17.89 20.88 8.34
N GLY A 28 17.54 21.03 9.62
CA GLY A 28 18.28 21.80 10.61
C GLY A 28 19.32 20.95 11.34
N GLU A 29 20.08 21.54 12.27
CA GLU A 29 21.16 20.84 12.99
C GLU A 29 20.75 19.60 13.83
N ARG A 30 19.45 19.33 13.98
CA ARG A 30 18.90 18.27 14.86
C ARG A 30 17.58 17.63 14.40
N THR A 31 16.91 18.17 13.38
CA THR A 31 15.54 17.78 12.98
C THR A 31 15.20 18.37 11.62
N MET A 32 14.21 17.81 10.93
CA MET A 32 13.49 18.51 9.87
C MET A 32 12.87 19.80 10.41
N MET A 33 12.91 20.87 9.61
CA MET A 33 12.47 22.22 9.96
C MET A 33 11.27 22.69 9.12
N ASP A 34 11.20 22.25 7.86
CA ASP A 34 10.16 22.60 6.87
C ASP A 34 10.15 21.52 5.77
N TYR A 35 9.12 21.46 4.94
CA TYR A 35 9.11 20.63 3.72
C TYR A 35 8.35 21.32 2.58
N THR A 36 8.63 20.89 1.35
CA THR A 36 7.95 21.39 0.15
C THR A 36 7.96 20.30 -0.94
N ILE A 37 7.10 20.45 -1.95
CA ILE A 37 6.97 19.52 -3.07
C ILE A 37 7.41 20.24 -4.34
N THR A 38 8.12 19.57 -5.25
CA THR A 38 8.49 20.18 -6.55
C THR A 38 7.29 20.40 -7.45
N GLY A 39 7.24 21.57 -8.09
CA GLY A 39 6.22 21.91 -9.09
C GLY A 39 6.45 21.23 -10.45
N PRO A 40 5.56 21.46 -11.44
CA PRO A 40 5.62 20.87 -12.78
C PRO A 40 6.95 21.03 -13.53
N ASP A 41 7.73 22.07 -13.21
CA ASP A 41 9.04 22.38 -13.79
C ASP A 41 10.23 21.91 -12.91
N GLY A 42 9.97 21.08 -11.89
CA GLY A 42 10.98 20.67 -10.91
C GLY A 42 11.42 21.77 -9.95
N SER A 43 10.87 22.98 -10.05
CA SER A 43 11.19 24.06 -9.12
C SER A 43 10.61 23.79 -7.73
N TYR A 44 11.30 24.25 -6.70
CA TYR A 44 10.82 24.22 -5.33
C TYR A 44 11.36 25.43 -4.57
N ARG A 45 10.68 25.82 -3.49
CA ARG A 45 11.16 26.83 -2.55
C ARG A 45 10.52 26.61 -1.17
N PHE A 46 11.32 26.75 -0.13
CA PHE A 46 10.80 26.93 1.22
C PHE A 46 10.22 28.34 1.37
N GLY A 47 9.32 28.51 2.34
CA GLY A 47 8.62 29.77 2.60
C GLY A 47 9.42 30.73 3.47
N ASP A 48 8.71 31.45 4.35
CA ASP A 48 9.31 32.26 5.40
C ASP A 48 9.82 31.38 6.56
N VAL A 49 10.89 30.61 6.30
CA VAL A 49 11.48 29.71 7.30
C VAL A 49 12.06 30.51 8.47
N ALA A 50 11.72 30.11 9.70
CA ALA A 50 12.17 30.80 10.92
C ALA A 50 13.71 30.84 11.02
N PRO A 51 14.33 32.01 11.26
CA PRO A 51 15.79 32.17 11.22
C PRO A 51 16.56 31.17 12.11
N GLY A 52 17.40 30.36 11.49
CA GLY A 52 18.18 29.31 12.17
C GLY A 52 19.40 28.87 11.36
N ARG A 53 19.98 27.72 11.78
CA ARG A 53 21.06 27.04 11.05
C ARG A 53 20.50 25.80 10.39
N TYR A 54 20.53 25.79 9.05
CA TYR A 54 20.17 24.63 8.23
C TYR A 54 21.45 23.89 7.83
N ALA A 55 21.37 22.56 7.83
CA ALA A 55 22.46 21.68 7.42
C ALA A 55 22.37 21.33 5.92
N GLY A 56 21.16 21.18 5.38
CA GLY A 56 20.95 20.67 4.03
C GLY A 56 19.48 20.49 3.66
N THR A 57 19.27 19.83 2.52
CA THR A 57 17.95 19.32 2.11
C THR A 57 18.03 17.84 1.79
N GLU A 58 17.08 17.07 2.31
CA GLU A 58 16.78 15.71 1.85
C GLU A 58 15.80 15.79 0.67
N PHE A 59 16.02 14.92 -0.32
CA PHE A 59 15.13 14.68 -1.45
C PHE A 59 14.65 13.24 -1.35
N VAL A 60 13.34 13.05 -1.20
CA VAL A 60 12.74 11.72 -1.13
C VAL A 60 12.59 11.18 -2.54
N LEU A 61 13.23 10.05 -2.81
CA LEU A 61 13.27 9.41 -4.11
C LEU A 61 12.06 8.47 -4.27
N PRO A 62 11.21 8.65 -5.29
CA PRO A 62 10.19 7.66 -5.64
C PRO A 62 10.83 6.34 -6.08
N ASP A 63 10.06 5.25 -6.04
CA ASP A 63 10.54 3.96 -6.54
C ASP A 63 10.91 4.05 -8.03
N GLY A 64 11.95 3.32 -8.43
CA GLY A 64 12.56 3.40 -9.76
C GLY A 64 13.46 4.61 -10.03
N PHE A 65 13.62 5.56 -9.09
CA PHE A 65 14.53 6.70 -9.22
C PHE A 65 15.83 6.53 -8.41
N SER A 66 16.87 7.26 -8.77
CA SER A 66 18.15 7.31 -8.06
C SER A 66 18.80 8.68 -8.23
N CYS A 67 19.62 9.10 -7.26
CA CYS A 67 20.43 10.31 -7.43
C CYS A 67 21.50 10.08 -8.50
N THR A 68 21.68 11.05 -9.41
CA THR A 68 22.79 11.04 -10.38
C THR A 68 24.14 11.29 -9.69
N ILE A 69 25.23 11.16 -10.45
CA ILE A 69 26.59 11.43 -9.97
C ILE A 69 26.76 12.91 -9.56
N SER A 70 27.72 13.20 -8.69
CA SER A 70 28.10 14.59 -8.41
C SER A 70 28.71 15.22 -9.66
N GLY A 71 28.13 16.34 -10.10
CA GLY A 71 28.55 17.08 -11.30
C GLY A 71 28.61 18.58 -11.05
N LEU A 72 28.38 19.39 -12.09
CA LEU A 72 28.43 20.86 -11.97
C LEU A 72 27.21 21.43 -11.24
N ASP A 73 26.02 20.89 -11.53
CA ASP A 73 24.75 21.42 -11.04
C ASP A 73 24.13 20.53 -9.96
N ASN A 74 24.45 19.22 -9.95
CA ASN A 74 23.99 18.30 -8.92
C ASN A 74 24.75 18.52 -7.59
N HIS A 75 24.04 19.05 -6.60
CA HIS A 75 24.53 19.25 -5.23
C HIS A 75 24.19 18.07 -4.29
N ALA A 76 23.37 17.11 -4.73
CA ALA A 76 22.93 15.98 -3.94
C ALA A 76 23.82 14.74 -4.12
N ALA A 77 23.86 13.90 -3.09
CA ALA A 77 24.42 12.55 -3.14
C ALA A 77 23.46 11.56 -2.45
N PRO A 78 23.47 10.26 -2.79
CA PRO A 78 22.74 9.24 -2.02
C PRO A 78 23.14 9.27 -0.54
N LEU A 79 22.16 9.23 0.37
CA LEU A 79 22.37 9.19 1.82
C LEU A 79 22.09 7.77 2.35
N ASP A 80 20.86 7.30 2.18
CA ASP A 80 20.42 5.93 2.47
C ASP A 80 19.16 5.62 1.63
N GLY A 81 19.01 4.36 1.20
CA GLY A 81 17.89 3.86 0.40
C GLY A 81 17.29 4.86 -0.59
N ASN A 82 16.09 5.34 -0.27
CA ASN A 82 15.29 6.23 -1.10
C ASN A 82 15.46 7.73 -0.72
N VAL A 83 16.64 8.14 -0.23
CA VAL A 83 16.92 9.54 0.13
C VAL A 83 18.26 10.00 -0.45
N ALA A 84 18.23 11.13 -1.16
CA ALA A 84 19.42 11.90 -1.50
C ALA A 84 19.54 13.15 -0.61
N TYR A 85 20.76 13.59 -0.30
CA TYR A 85 21.02 14.73 0.56
C TYR A 85 21.98 15.73 -0.08
N ALA A 86 21.70 17.03 0.06
CA ALA A 86 22.58 18.12 -0.36
C ALA A 86 22.89 19.07 0.81
N GLU A 87 24.17 19.36 1.06
CA GLU A 87 24.63 20.17 2.19
C GLU A 87 24.65 21.69 1.89
N VAL A 88 24.29 22.53 2.85
CA VAL A 88 24.43 24.00 2.78
C VAL A 88 25.89 24.42 3.02
N VAL A 89 26.71 24.30 1.97
CA VAL A 89 28.11 24.78 1.97
C VAL A 89 28.19 26.25 1.57
N ASP A 90 29.04 27.03 2.24
CA ASP A 90 29.38 28.44 1.94
C ASP A 90 28.19 29.40 1.74
N GLY A 91 27.07 29.14 2.43
CA GLY A 91 25.86 29.96 2.31
C GLY A 91 25.10 29.80 0.99
N ARG A 92 25.38 28.74 0.23
CA ARG A 92 24.64 28.32 -0.97
C ARG A 92 23.14 28.28 -0.67
N ARG A 93 22.36 29.14 -1.35
CA ARG A 93 20.90 29.25 -1.20
C ARG A 93 20.08 28.42 -2.19
N ILE A 94 20.75 27.75 -3.12
CA ILE A 94 20.13 26.91 -4.16
C ILE A 94 20.74 25.52 -4.03
N LEU A 95 19.93 24.57 -3.60
CA LEU A 95 20.25 23.15 -3.65
C LEU A 95 19.50 22.53 -4.83
N ASN A 96 20.14 21.53 -5.44
CA ASN A 96 19.79 20.98 -6.74
C ASN A 96 20.09 19.48 -6.68
N ALA A 97 19.14 18.65 -7.15
CA ALA A 97 19.32 17.21 -7.25
C ALA A 97 19.01 16.77 -8.69
N GLY A 98 19.98 16.19 -9.38
CA GLY A 98 19.72 15.47 -10.63
C GLY A 98 19.36 14.04 -10.29
N LEU A 99 18.26 13.52 -10.83
CA LEU A 99 17.85 12.12 -10.65
C LEU A 99 17.90 11.38 -11.99
N THR A 100 18.19 10.08 -11.92
CA THR A 100 18.06 9.12 -13.02
C THR A 100 17.00 8.08 -12.67
N GLY A 101 16.57 7.29 -13.65
CA GLY A 101 15.59 6.21 -13.46
C GLY A 101 15.51 5.30 -14.69
N SER A 102 14.35 4.68 -14.92
CA SER A 102 14.11 3.82 -16.09
C SER A 102 14.41 4.55 -17.42
N PRO A 103 15.25 3.99 -18.31
CA PRO A 103 15.75 4.71 -19.48
C PRO A 103 14.70 4.79 -20.61
N PHE A 104 14.00 5.92 -20.68
CA PHE A 104 13.19 6.29 -21.84
C PHE A 104 14.09 6.71 -23.03
N PRO A 105 13.65 6.51 -24.29
CA PRO A 105 14.44 6.89 -25.46
C PRO A 105 14.65 8.40 -25.51
N LEU A 106 15.89 8.83 -25.81
CA LEU A 106 16.33 10.23 -25.81
C LEU A 106 15.55 11.08 -26.83
N THR A 107 14.51 11.75 -26.35
CA THR A 107 13.76 12.81 -27.03
C THR A 107 13.84 14.10 -26.20
N PRO A 108 13.55 15.29 -26.77
CA PRO A 108 13.73 16.56 -26.04
C PRO A 108 12.73 16.71 -24.88
N ALA A 109 13.14 17.30 -23.75
CA ALA A 109 12.30 17.51 -22.55
C ALA A 109 10.86 17.99 -22.80
N ALA A 110 10.67 18.92 -23.75
CA ALA A 110 9.36 19.46 -24.09
C ALA A 110 8.38 18.44 -24.71
N ALA A 111 8.83 17.19 -24.95
CA ALA A 111 7.99 16.07 -25.35
C ALA A 111 7.59 15.16 -24.16
N TYR A 112 8.10 15.39 -22.93
CA TYR A 112 7.85 14.49 -21.81
C TYR A 112 6.79 15.02 -20.84
N GLY A 113 5.91 14.13 -20.38
CA GLY A 113 5.02 14.36 -19.24
C GLY A 113 5.29 13.39 -18.09
N TRP A 114 4.52 13.53 -17.03
CA TRP A 114 4.64 12.77 -15.78
C TRP A 114 3.28 12.20 -15.36
N VAL A 115 3.29 11.00 -14.79
CA VAL A 115 2.13 10.43 -14.08
C VAL A 115 2.54 10.17 -12.64
N LEU A 116 1.76 10.67 -11.69
CA LEU A 116 2.00 10.48 -10.26
C LEU A 116 0.69 10.34 -9.49
N GLY A 117 0.78 9.93 -8.24
CA GLY A 117 -0.36 9.90 -7.35
C GLY A 117 -0.06 9.21 -6.03
N THR A 118 -1.07 9.19 -5.18
CA THR A 118 -1.09 8.50 -3.89
C THR A 118 -1.99 7.27 -3.95
N THR A 119 -1.85 6.38 -2.98
CA THR A 119 -2.94 5.48 -2.58
C THR A 119 -3.19 5.67 -1.09
N TRP A 120 -4.44 5.63 -0.64
CA TRP A 120 -4.79 5.96 0.74
C TRP A 120 -5.81 5.00 1.34
N SER A 121 -5.82 4.93 2.66
CA SER A 121 -6.93 4.34 3.42
C SER A 121 -8.16 5.21 3.22
N ASP A 122 -9.15 4.70 2.51
CA ASP A 122 -10.49 5.29 2.39
C ASP A 122 -11.43 4.51 3.32
N GLY A 123 -11.39 4.85 4.62
CA GLY A 123 -12.18 4.21 5.66
C GLY A 123 -13.67 4.53 5.60
N ASN A 124 -14.05 5.60 4.90
CA ASN A 124 -15.44 6.04 4.75
C ASN A 124 -16.12 5.48 3.47
N GLN A 125 -15.33 5.11 2.45
CA GLN A 125 -15.68 4.55 1.14
C GLN A 125 -16.30 5.51 0.09
N ASP A 126 -16.17 6.83 0.24
CA ASP A 126 -16.71 7.82 -0.72
C ASP A 126 -15.76 8.16 -1.90
N GLY A 127 -14.51 7.68 -1.86
CA GLY A 127 -13.51 7.91 -2.90
C GLY A 127 -12.86 9.30 -2.89
N ILE A 128 -13.17 10.15 -1.90
CA ILE A 128 -12.53 11.47 -1.73
C ILE A 128 -11.23 11.31 -0.94
N TRP A 129 -10.20 12.06 -1.32
CA TRP A 129 -8.94 12.11 -0.58
C TRP A 129 -8.99 13.20 0.51
N ASP A 130 -9.76 12.94 1.58
CA ASP A 130 -9.78 13.78 2.80
C ASP A 130 -9.22 13.09 4.06
N GLU A 131 -8.92 11.78 3.99
CA GLU A 131 -8.20 11.02 5.03
C GLU A 131 -6.67 11.20 4.93
N THR A 132 -5.98 11.11 6.07
CA THR A 132 -4.55 11.43 6.22
C THR A 132 -3.58 10.27 6.03
N ASP A 133 -4.07 9.07 5.71
CA ASP A 133 -3.31 7.85 5.93
C ASP A 133 -2.97 7.16 4.59
N GLY A 134 -1.89 7.64 3.95
CA GLY A 134 -1.35 7.11 2.71
C GLY A 134 -0.78 5.69 2.84
N LEU A 135 -1.20 4.80 1.95
CA LEU A 135 -0.78 3.40 1.90
C LEU A 135 0.51 3.26 1.08
N THR A 136 1.59 2.85 1.73
CA THR A 136 2.86 2.49 1.09
C THR A 136 2.88 1.02 0.66
N ASP A 137 3.80 0.69 -0.25
CA ASP A 137 4.02 -0.66 -0.79
C ASP A 137 2.86 -1.24 -1.64
N VAL A 138 1.94 -0.37 -2.08
CA VAL A 138 0.97 -0.69 -3.14
C VAL A 138 1.70 -0.68 -4.48
N GLU A 139 1.58 -1.75 -5.26
CA GLU A 139 2.24 -1.84 -6.57
C GLU A 139 1.37 -1.20 -7.65
N VAL A 140 1.99 -0.33 -8.44
CA VAL A 140 1.37 0.40 -9.54
C VAL A 140 2.09 0.00 -10.82
N THR A 141 1.34 -0.37 -11.84
CA THR A 141 1.85 -0.74 -13.17
C THR A 141 1.34 0.27 -14.19
N LEU A 142 2.26 0.91 -14.90
CA LEU A 142 1.96 1.76 -16.05
C LEU A 142 1.80 0.90 -17.31
N LEU A 143 0.65 1.00 -17.96
CA LEU A 143 0.32 0.30 -19.20
C LEU A 143 0.31 1.28 -20.38
N ASP A 144 0.82 0.84 -21.54
CA ASP A 144 0.70 1.57 -22.80
C ASP A 144 -0.69 1.43 -23.44
N ALA A 145 -0.94 2.19 -24.52
CA ALA A 145 -2.19 2.12 -25.31
C ALA A 145 -2.51 0.75 -25.93
N GLY A 146 -1.56 -0.21 -25.92
CA GLY A 146 -1.77 -1.60 -26.30
C GLY A 146 -2.06 -2.54 -25.13
N GLY A 147 -2.04 -2.04 -23.88
CA GLY A 147 -2.16 -2.83 -22.65
C GLY A 147 -0.87 -3.52 -22.22
N ASN A 148 0.29 -3.17 -22.79
CA ASN A 148 1.59 -3.74 -22.40
C ASN A 148 2.18 -2.97 -21.22
N VAL A 149 2.91 -3.67 -20.34
CA VAL A 149 3.63 -3.03 -19.23
C VAL A 149 4.75 -2.14 -19.77
N ALA A 150 4.65 -0.83 -19.51
CA ALA A 150 5.65 0.17 -19.83
C ALA A 150 6.60 0.43 -18.65
N ALA A 151 6.09 0.40 -17.41
CA ALA A 151 6.86 0.52 -16.18
C ALA A 151 6.06 -0.05 -14.98
N SER A 152 6.74 -0.29 -13.86
CA SER A 152 6.10 -0.50 -12.55
C SER A 152 6.86 0.28 -11.46
N ALA A 153 6.14 0.63 -10.40
CA ALA A 153 6.66 1.34 -9.22
C ALA A 153 5.77 1.02 -8.01
N ARG A 154 6.34 1.04 -6.80
CA ARG A 154 5.58 0.91 -5.54
C ARG A 154 5.40 2.27 -4.86
N THR A 155 4.28 2.45 -4.15
CA THR A 155 4.03 3.69 -3.39
C THR A 155 5.01 3.83 -2.23
N GLY A 156 5.91 4.81 -2.31
CA GLY A 156 6.90 5.12 -1.28
C GLY A 156 6.35 6.07 -0.23
N TYR A 157 6.96 6.08 0.96
CA TYR A 157 6.72 7.10 1.99
C TYR A 157 7.16 8.49 1.49
N HIS A 158 6.25 9.46 1.42
CA HIS A 158 6.49 10.76 0.78
C HIS A 158 6.67 11.89 1.79
N ASP A 159 5.72 12.01 2.71
CA ASP A 159 5.82 12.80 3.94
C ASP A 159 5.08 12.08 5.08
N SER A 160 4.84 12.74 6.21
CA SER A 160 4.23 12.14 7.40
C SER A 160 2.84 11.54 7.20
N TYR A 161 2.15 11.85 6.10
CA TYR A 161 0.77 11.46 5.83
C TYR A 161 0.58 10.85 4.44
N PHE A 162 1.43 11.17 3.47
CA PHE A 162 1.23 10.75 2.08
C PHE A 162 2.17 9.62 1.63
N SER A 163 1.62 8.71 0.82
CA SER A 163 2.40 7.84 -0.04
C SER A 163 2.50 8.47 -1.44
N MET A 164 3.49 8.08 -2.24
CA MET A 164 3.56 8.52 -3.63
C MET A 164 4.25 7.48 -4.53
N TYR A 165 3.70 7.29 -5.73
CA TYR A 165 4.42 6.70 -6.87
C TYR A 165 4.65 7.77 -7.96
N LEU A 166 5.66 7.57 -8.81
CA LEU A 166 5.96 8.47 -9.94
C LEU A 166 6.40 7.66 -11.16
N PHE A 167 5.87 8.03 -12.33
CA PHE A 167 6.33 7.57 -13.63
C PHE A 167 6.74 8.75 -14.52
N GLY A 168 7.94 8.63 -15.09
CA GLY A 168 8.42 9.48 -16.16
C GLY A 168 9.94 9.51 -16.24
N PRO A 169 10.50 10.29 -17.18
CA PRO A 169 9.80 11.15 -18.14
C PRO A 169 9.09 10.34 -19.25
N LEU A 170 7.76 10.48 -19.37
CA LEU A 170 6.95 9.70 -20.33
C LEU A 170 6.79 10.44 -21.67
N PRO A 171 7.02 9.79 -22.84
CA PRO A 171 6.67 10.34 -24.14
C PRO A 171 5.16 10.66 -24.27
N PRO A 172 4.73 11.47 -25.26
CA PRO A 172 3.33 11.77 -25.45
C PRO A 172 2.57 10.53 -25.95
N GLY A 173 1.47 10.18 -25.29
CA GLY A 173 0.74 8.94 -25.59
C GLY A 173 -0.55 8.78 -24.80
N GLU A 174 -1.22 7.65 -25.03
CA GLU A 174 -2.31 7.16 -24.18
C GLU A 174 -1.78 6.04 -23.29
N TYR A 175 -2.18 6.06 -22.03
CA TYR A 175 -1.72 5.19 -20.95
C TYR A 175 -2.88 4.81 -20.03
N SER A 176 -2.71 3.75 -19.25
CA SER A 176 -3.54 3.49 -18.07
C SER A 176 -2.68 2.97 -16.92
N LEU A 177 -3.25 2.92 -15.71
CA LEU A 177 -2.62 2.27 -14.56
C LEU A 177 -3.38 1.02 -14.16
N ALA A 178 -2.66 0.03 -13.64
CA ALA A 178 -3.19 -1.07 -12.86
C ALA A 178 -2.57 -1.04 -11.46
N PHE A 179 -3.40 -0.93 -10.43
CA PHE A 179 -3.00 -1.00 -9.03
C PHE A 179 -3.22 -2.42 -8.50
N THR A 180 -2.21 -2.98 -7.82
CA THR A 180 -2.33 -4.25 -7.10
C THR A 180 -2.54 -3.94 -5.62
N PRO A 181 -3.71 -4.25 -5.03
CA PRO A 181 -3.97 -3.96 -3.63
C PRO A 181 -3.14 -4.89 -2.72
N PRO A 182 -2.77 -4.44 -1.50
CA PRO A 182 -2.20 -5.34 -0.48
C PRO A 182 -3.20 -6.43 -0.06
N ASP A 183 -2.71 -7.50 0.58
CA ASP A 183 -3.55 -8.55 1.18
C ASP A 183 -4.62 -7.94 2.12
N ASP A 184 -5.83 -8.50 2.08
CA ASP A 184 -7.04 -8.03 2.77
C ASP A 184 -7.55 -6.60 2.41
N TYR A 185 -6.96 -5.89 1.43
CA TYR A 185 -7.50 -4.62 0.92
C TYR A 185 -8.35 -4.80 -0.34
N ILE A 186 -9.37 -3.94 -0.49
CA ILE A 186 -10.13 -3.75 -1.74
C ILE A 186 -10.21 -2.27 -2.10
N PHE A 187 -10.36 -1.96 -3.38
CA PHE A 187 -10.59 -0.61 -3.86
C PHE A 187 -11.98 -0.09 -3.46
N THR A 188 -12.07 1.21 -3.17
CA THR A 188 -13.35 1.90 -2.94
C THR A 188 -13.96 2.38 -4.26
N SER A 189 -15.10 3.07 -4.20
CA SER A 189 -15.87 3.42 -5.41
C SER A 189 -15.15 4.50 -6.24
N ILE A 190 -15.24 4.41 -7.59
CA ILE A 190 -14.86 5.54 -8.45
C ILE A 190 -15.75 6.74 -8.09
N GLY A 191 -15.12 7.83 -7.70
CA GLY A 191 -15.73 9.03 -7.14
C GLY A 191 -14.65 9.87 -6.48
N GLY A 192 -14.93 11.13 -6.17
CA GLY A 192 -13.96 12.03 -5.56
C GLY A 192 -12.66 12.13 -6.37
N ASP A 193 -11.60 11.62 -5.78
CA ASP A 193 -10.23 11.58 -6.30
C ASP A 193 -9.79 10.15 -6.69
N SER A 194 -10.61 9.12 -6.41
CA SER A 194 -10.30 7.71 -6.72
C SER A 194 -10.54 7.37 -8.19
N HIS A 195 -9.46 7.00 -8.89
CA HIS A 195 -9.45 6.74 -10.34
C HIS A 195 -9.45 5.25 -10.72
N ALA A 196 -9.23 4.34 -9.76
CA ALA A 196 -9.17 2.89 -10.02
C ALA A 196 -10.57 2.25 -10.03
N ASP A 197 -10.84 1.35 -10.98
CA ASP A 197 -12.09 0.59 -11.00
C ASP A 197 -12.16 -0.40 -9.82
N PRO A 198 -13.29 -0.49 -9.08
CA PRO A 198 -13.33 -1.27 -7.85
C PRO A 198 -13.24 -2.78 -8.05
N SER A 199 -13.44 -3.25 -9.29
CA SER A 199 -13.47 -4.67 -9.67
C SER A 199 -12.20 -5.15 -10.39
N THR A 200 -11.38 -4.24 -10.94
CA THR A 200 -10.14 -4.59 -11.66
C THR A 200 -8.88 -3.92 -11.12
N GLY A 201 -9.00 -2.87 -10.31
CA GLY A 201 -7.87 -2.03 -9.89
C GLY A 201 -7.28 -1.17 -11.01
N THR A 202 -7.92 -1.09 -12.18
CA THR A 202 -7.39 -0.36 -13.35
C THR A 202 -8.05 1.00 -13.54
N THR A 203 -7.28 2.02 -13.94
CA THR A 203 -7.85 3.30 -14.37
C THR A 203 -8.46 3.17 -15.76
N ALA A 204 -9.42 4.05 -16.10
CA ALA A 204 -9.72 4.33 -17.50
C ALA A 204 -8.46 4.87 -18.24
N PRO A 205 -8.33 4.66 -19.57
CA PRO A 205 -7.23 5.24 -20.35
C PRO A 205 -7.22 6.77 -20.28
N PHE A 206 -6.02 7.35 -20.29
CA PHE A 206 -5.79 8.78 -20.24
C PHE A 206 -4.59 9.18 -21.11
N THR A 207 -4.60 10.43 -21.59
CA THR A 207 -3.48 10.98 -22.37
C THR A 207 -2.45 11.65 -21.48
N VAL A 208 -1.17 11.48 -21.81
CA VAL A 208 -0.04 12.27 -21.30
C VAL A 208 0.55 13.06 -22.47
N GLY A 209 0.67 14.38 -22.32
CA GLY A 209 1.31 15.29 -23.26
C GLY A 209 2.69 15.80 -22.80
N GLY A 210 3.37 16.53 -23.67
CA GLY A 210 4.66 17.16 -23.35
C GLY A 210 4.47 18.34 -22.40
N GLY A 211 5.06 18.25 -21.20
CA GLY A 211 4.89 19.19 -20.09
C GLY A 211 3.73 18.86 -19.15
N ASP A 212 2.97 17.78 -19.39
CA ASP A 212 1.83 17.42 -18.54
C ASP A 212 2.26 16.80 -17.20
N MET A 213 1.44 17.04 -16.18
CA MET A 213 1.50 16.38 -14.87
C MET A 213 0.13 15.77 -14.59
N VAL A 214 -0.01 14.46 -14.80
CA VAL A 214 -1.27 13.73 -14.68
C VAL A 214 -1.34 13.04 -13.33
N VAL A 215 -2.31 13.41 -12.50
CA VAL A 215 -2.53 12.79 -11.18
C VAL A 215 -3.53 11.63 -11.30
N ARG A 216 -3.21 10.46 -10.72
CA ARG A 216 -4.08 9.28 -10.68
C ARG A 216 -3.95 8.56 -9.34
N ASP A 217 -4.95 8.69 -8.50
CA ASP A 217 -4.95 8.14 -7.14
C ASP A 217 -5.93 6.97 -7.01
N ALA A 218 -5.76 6.14 -5.98
CA ALA A 218 -6.70 5.06 -5.66
C ALA A 218 -6.95 4.93 -4.15
N GLY A 219 -8.23 5.01 -3.75
CA GLY A 219 -8.67 4.73 -2.38
C GLY A 219 -8.84 3.23 -2.16
N LEU A 220 -8.38 2.73 -1.00
CA LEU A 220 -8.52 1.33 -0.60
C LEU A 220 -9.02 1.22 0.83
N ILE A 221 -9.83 0.20 1.11
CA ILE A 221 -10.30 -0.14 2.47
C ILE A 221 -9.89 -1.56 2.83
N LEU A 222 -9.56 -1.77 4.12
CA LEU A 222 -9.30 -3.10 4.68
C LEU A 222 -10.61 -3.91 4.76
N SER A 223 -10.83 -4.77 3.77
CA SER A 223 -11.93 -5.72 3.72
C SER A 223 -11.51 -7.02 4.39
N LEU A 224 -11.59 -7.05 5.73
CA LEU A 224 -11.45 -8.27 6.52
C LEU A 224 -12.51 -9.31 6.09
N ALA A 225 -12.16 -10.15 5.12
CA ALA A 225 -12.98 -11.28 4.73
C ALA A 225 -13.19 -12.19 5.95
N PRO A 226 -14.41 -12.69 6.21
CA PRO A 226 -14.62 -13.63 7.30
C PRO A 226 -13.72 -14.84 7.04
N THR A 227 -12.83 -15.15 7.97
CA THR A 227 -11.91 -16.30 7.89
C THR A 227 -12.70 -17.51 7.39
N PRO A 228 -12.28 -18.18 6.31
CA PRO A 228 -13.06 -19.27 5.73
C PRO A 228 -13.30 -20.29 6.83
N THR A 229 -14.56 -20.45 7.25
CA THR A 229 -14.93 -21.42 8.28
C THR A 229 -14.51 -22.78 7.77
N VAL A 230 -13.40 -23.29 8.31
CA VAL A 230 -12.95 -24.65 8.06
C VAL A 230 -13.98 -25.55 8.75
N THR A 231 -15.06 -25.84 8.02
CA THR A 231 -16.00 -26.89 8.37
C THR A 231 -15.17 -28.14 8.66
N PRO A 232 -15.18 -28.68 9.89
CA PRO A 232 -14.47 -29.91 10.18
C PRO A 232 -14.88 -30.97 9.15
N PRO A 233 -13.95 -31.79 8.64
CA PRO A 233 -14.30 -32.83 7.67
C PRO A 233 -15.43 -33.67 8.24
N GLU A 234 -16.51 -33.80 7.47
CA GLU A 234 -17.74 -34.47 7.90
C GLU A 234 -17.40 -35.87 8.43
N GLU A 235 -17.69 -36.11 9.72
CA GLU A 235 -17.28 -37.34 10.39
C GLU A 235 -17.90 -38.53 9.63
N PRO A 236 -17.09 -39.51 9.18
CA PRO A 236 -17.54 -40.49 8.21
C PRO A 236 -18.72 -41.28 8.79
N THR A 237 -19.89 -41.08 8.19
CA THR A 237 -21.14 -41.70 8.64
C THR A 237 -20.92 -43.21 8.81
N PRO A 238 -21.14 -43.77 10.01
CA PRO A 238 -20.80 -45.16 10.27
C PRO A 238 -21.66 -46.07 9.39
N THR A 239 -21.02 -46.68 8.39
CA THR A 239 -21.66 -47.65 7.49
C THR A 239 -22.22 -48.80 8.30
N MET A 240 -23.52 -48.78 8.58
CA MET A 240 -24.20 -49.91 9.19
C MET A 240 -24.19 -51.08 8.21
N THR A 241 -23.30 -52.04 8.45
CA THR A 241 -23.32 -53.33 7.76
C THR A 241 -24.71 -53.95 7.90
N PRO A 242 -25.36 -54.39 6.81
CA PRO A 242 -26.61 -55.13 6.91
C PRO A 242 -26.41 -56.38 7.79
N PRO A 243 -27.36 -56.72 8.68
CA PRO A 243 -27.28 -57.96 9.45
C PRO A 243 -27.36 -59.16 8.50
N GLU A 244 -26.55 -60.20 8.77
CA GLU A 244 -26.60 -61.46 8.02
C GLU A 244 -27.97 -62.14 8.19
N GLU A 245 -28.51 -62.72 7.11
CA GLU A 245 -29.74 -63.52 7.19
C GLU A 245 -29.49 -64.78 8.04
N PRO A 246 -30.31 -65.05 9.08
CA PRO A 246 -30.13 -66.22 9.93
C PRO A 246 -30.55 -67.51 9.22
N THR A 247 -29.58 -68.36 8.89
CA THR A 247 -29.80 -69.67 8.25
C THR A 247 -30.68 -70.59 9.11
N LEU A 248 -31.94 -70.78 8.72
CA LEU A 248 -32.91 -71.58 9.49
C LEU A 248 -32.64 -73.10 9.39
N THR A 249 -32.00 -73.66 10.41
CA THR A 249 -31.94 -75.11 10.65
C THR A 249 -33.18 -75.58 11.42
N VAL A 250 -33.91 -76.55 10.88
CA VAL A 250 -35.18 -77.04 11.46
C VAL A 250 -35.00 -78.36 12.20
N THR A 251 -35.33 -78.37 13.48
CA THR A 251 -35.70 -79.57 14.27
C THR A 251 -36.69 -79.18 15.39
N PRO A 252 -37.54 -80.11 15.88
CA PRO A 252 -38.75 -79.76 16.63
C PRO A 252 -38.54 -79.53 18.14
N GLY A 253 -39.40 -78.71 18.75
CA GLY A 253 -39.47 -78.51 20.21
C GLY A 253 -40.68 -79.19 20.87
N PRO A 254 -40.90 -78.95 22.18
CA PRO A 254 -42.24 -79.02 22.76
C PRO A 254 -42.63 -77.83 23.68
N GLU A 255 -43.90 -77.45 23.57
CA GLU A 255 -44.87 -77.02 24.61
C GLU A 255 -44.51 -76.05 25.77
N ASN A 256 -45.12 -74.84 25.69
CA ASN A 256 -46.12 -74.29 26.64
C ASN A 256 -45.69 -73.72 28.04
N GLY A 257 -46.20 -72.53 28.44
CA GLY A 257 -46.01 -72.00 29.81
C GLY A 257 -46.24 -70.48 30.11
N THR A 258 -47.48 -70.00 30.05
CA THR A 258 -48.08 -68.86 30.82
C THR A 258 -47.28 -67.71 31.47
N ALA A 259 -47.59 -66.48 31.02
CA ALA A 259 -48.16 -65.31 31.77
C ALA A 259 -47.43 -64.58 32.93
N GLY A 260 -47.64 -63.24 33.01
CA GLY A 260 -47.36 -62.37 34.17
C GLY A 260 -47.37 -60.86 33.86
N ASP A 261 -48.30 -60.10 34.45
CA ASP A 261 -48.49 -58.64 34.23
C ASP A 261 -47.69 -57.74 35.19
N GLY A 262 -47.57 -56.43 34.87
CA GLY A 262 -47.07 -55.41 35.81
C GLY A 262 -46.97 -53.98 35.26
N GLU A 263 -47.73 -53.04 35.83
CA GLU A 263 -47.65 -51.59 35.55
C GLU A 263 -46.60 -50.87 36.44
N ASN A 264 -46.16 -49.65 36.07
CA ASN A 264 -46.57 -48.37 36.72
C ASN A 264 -45.65 -47.19 36.27
N THR A 265 -45.75 -46.01 36.91
CA THR A 265 -45.44 -44.69 36.31
C THR A 265 -44.56 -43.74 37.15
N ARG A 266 -43.87 -42.84 36.43
CA ARG A 266 -43.57 -41.40 36.72
C ARG A 266 -42.61 -40.94 37.86
N ASP A 267 -41.65 -40.11 37.42
CA ASP A 267 -41.25 -38.76 37.88
C ASP A 267 -40.47 -38.48 39.20
N ALA A 268 -39.33 -37.77 39.01
CA ALA A 268 -38.70 -36.76 39.91
C ALA A 268 -38.00 -37.25 41.21
N PRO A 269 -37.17 -36.42 41.92
CA PRO A 269 -36.84 -34.99 41.75
C PRO A 269 -35.31 -34.65 41.73
N ALA A 270 -34.94 -33.40 42.07
CA ALA A 270 -33.62 -32.77 41.83
C ALA A 270 -32.81 -32.41 43.11
N ALA A 271 -31.51 -32.07 42.94
CA ALA A 271 -30.72 -31.23 43.86
C ALA A 271 -29.42 -30.67 43.21
N THR A 272 -28.96 -29.50 43.70
CA THR A 272 -27.65 -28.82 43.48
C THR A 272 -26.87 -28.82 44.84
N PRO A 273 -25.72 -28.12 45.07
CA PRO A 273 -24.82 -27.27 44.25
C PRO A 273 -23.36 -27.83 44.26
N ASP A 274 -22.20 -27.14 44.25
CA ASP A 274 -21.76 -25.72 44.32
C ASP A 274 -20.28 -25.59 43.85
N GLY A 275 -19.64 -24.40 43.90
CA GLY A 275 -18.16 -24.31 44.03
C GLY A 275 -17.34 -23.18 43.34
N ASP A 276 -17.54 -21.92 43.76
CA ASP A 276 -16.52 -20.85 43.90
C ASP A 276 -15.65 -20.24 42.74
N LEU A 277 -15.11 -19.04 43.03
CA LEU A 277 -14.33 -18.10 42.18
C LEU A 277 -12.84 -18.01 42.62
N PRO A 278 -11.92 -17.26 41.94
CA PRO A 278 -11.75 -15.81 42.17
C PRO A 278 -11.29 -14.99 40.92
N SER A 279 -10.69 -13.79 41.12
CA SER A 279 -10.75 -12.62 40.21
C SER A 279 -9.42 -11.84 40.00
N ALA A 280 -9.51 -10.71 39.25
CA ALA A 280 -8.50 -9.66 38.92
C ALA A 280 -7.53 -10.00 37.75
N GLY A 281 -6.97 -9.05 36.98
CA GLY A 281 -6.87 -7.56 37.10
C GLY A 281 -5.50 -7.14 37.66
N TRP A 282 -4.73 -6.15 37.14
CA TRP A 282 -5.01 -4.94 36.34
C TRP A 282 -3.75 -4.45 35.57
N SER A 283 -3.92 -3.45 34.68
CA SER A 283 -3.00 -2.32 34.38
C SER A 283 -1.78 -2.45 33.45
N ASN A 284 -1.81 -1.58 32.42
CA ASN A 284 -0.83 -0.56 31.99
C ASN A 284 0.66 -0.91 31.80
N LEU A 285 1.18 -0.57 30.61
CA LEU A 285 2.61 -0.34 30.35
C LEU A 285 2.86 1.13 30.00
N VAL A 286 3.92 1.72 30.54
CA VAL A 286 4.43 3.06 30.20
C VAL A 286 5.85 2.92 29.69
N LEU A 287 6.18 3.53 28.56
CA LEU A 287 7.54 3.51 27.99
C LEU A 287 8.25 4.85 28.24
N SER A 288 9.52 4.80 28.64
CA SER A 288 10.34 5.97 28.97
C SER A 288 11.58 6.06 28.07
N ILE A 289 12.05 7.29 27.84
CA ILE A 289 13.14 7.65 26.92
C ILE A 289 14.50 7.65 27.66
N PHE A 290 15.59 7.66 26.88
CA PHE A 290 17.01 7.94 27.21
C PHE A 290 17.89 6.74 27.63
N ARG A 291 18.90 6.47 26.80
CA ARG A 291 20.16 7.25 26.86
C ARG A 291 20.66 7.59 25.46
#